data_AF-A0A5C8JHS2-F1
#
_entry.id   AF-A0A5C8JHS2-F1
#
_cell.length_a   1.000
_cell.length_b   1.000
_cell.length_c   1.000
_cell.angle_alpha   90.00
_cell.angle_beta   90.00
_cell.angle_gamma   90.00
#
_symmetry.space_group_name_H-M   'P 1'
#
loop_
_entity.id
_entity.type
_entity.pdbx_description
1 polymer ?
#
loop_
_entity_poly.entity_id
_entity_poly.type
_entity_poly.pdbx_seq_one_letter_code
_entity_poly.pdbx_strand_id
1 'polypeptide(L)'
;MIKQGYFDYEKEPRRAILFEDVKSNYASIECVQRGLPPLTTSLCVMSRADNSYGLTLASSPKFKEVFGKSNVSRARDFPFHLESRKFNYSAWYKTHTDIYGQRTEPTVEYVAFTESWAKRTYIVPPQMALYIEYNIKMNRILQNYTSIEEIHSYSIDESFLDVTESLDLFFPDVKNRYEQIDLIAQKLQREVYETLGLYVTVGMGDNPLLAKLAMDNYAKHTSNMRALIHYEDVPEKVWTLPKMTDFWGIGKGLEKRFNRLGGSVAKFFFKSILV
;
A
#
# COMPACT_ATOMS: atom_id res chain seq x y z
N MET A 1 -18.23 -5.33 28.49
CA MET A 1 -17.76 -4.15 29.27
C MET A 1 -16.71 -3.41 28.44
N ILE A 2 -17.13 -2.82 27.31
CA ILE A 2 -16.27 -2.01 26.44
C ILE A 2 -16.66 -0.53 26.61
N LYS A 3 -16.65 -0.05 27.86
CA LYS A 3 -16.83 1.36 28.18
C LYS A 3 -15.46 1.93 28.54
N GLN A 4 -14.80 2.58 27.59
CA GLN A 4 -13.59 3.35 27.86
C GLN A 4 -13.86 4.84 27.65
N GLY A 5 -14.09 5.53 28.78
CA GLY A 5 -14.00 6.99 28.98
C GLY A 5 -14.92 7.91 28.15
N TYR A 6 -14.93 7.75 26.82
CA TYR A 6 -15.56 8.65 25.86
C TYR A 6 -16.28 7.95 24.69
N PHE A 7 -16.02 6.66 24.42
CA PHE A 7 -16.65 5.92 23.31
C PHE A 7 -17.31 4.62 23.80
N ASP A 8 -18.49 4.33 23.24
CA ASP A 8 -19.30 3.15 23.52
C ASP A 8 -19.45 2.32 22.24
N TYR A 9 -18.42 1.50 21.96
CA TYR A 9 -18.35 0.72 20.73
C TYR A 9 -19.41 -0.38 20.64
N GLU A 10 -20.12 -0.68 21.73
CA GLU A 10 -21.24 -1.63 21.72
C GLU A 10 -22.45 -1.08 20.93
N LYS A 11 -22.50 0.24 20.69
CA LYS A 11 -23.56 0.89 19.91
C LYS A 11 -23.21 1.15 18.46
N GLU A 12 -21.95 0.95 18.08
CA GLU A 12 -21.50 1.20 16.72
C GLU A 12 -21.93 0.07 15.78
N PRO A 13 -22.35 0.38 14.55
CA PRO A 13 -22.69 -0.65 13.57
C PRO A 13 -21.44 -1.47 13.24
N ARG A 14 -21.60 -2.79 13.19
CA ARG A 14 -20.51 -3.71 12.86
C ARG A 14 -20.76 -4.34 11.51
N ARG A 15 -20.00 -3.91 10.50
CA ARG A 15 -20.01 -4.47 9.16
C ARG A 15 -18.79 -5.37 8.96
N ALA A 16 -18.73 -6.08 7.84
CA ALA A 16 -17.59 -6.86 7.42
C ALA A 16 -16.98 -6.18 6.19
N ILE A 17 -16.05 -5.25 6.43
CA ILE A 17 -15.45 -4.45 5.36
C ILE A 17 -14.06 -4.98 5.02
N LEU A 18 -13.83 -5.23 3.74
CA LEU A 18 -12.51 -5.44 3.16
C LEU A 18 -12.01 -4.14 2.53
N PHE A 19 -10.71 -3.86 2.67
CA PHE A 19 -10.00 -2.88 1.87
C PHE A 19 -8.84 -3.58 1.18
N GLU A 20 -8.90 -3.66 -0.16
CA GLU A 20 -7.86 -4.26 -0.97
C GLU A 20 -6.92 -3.21 -1.57
N ASP A 21 -5.63 -3.56 -1.70
CA ASP A 21 -4.57 -2.76 -2.32
C ASP A 21 -3.66 -3.70 -3.14
N VAL A 22 -3.57 -3.47 -4.45
CA VAL A 22 -2.68 -4.24 -5.32
C VAL A 22 -1.23 -3.82 -5.08
N LYS A 23 -0.40 -4.77 -4.61
CA LYS A 23 1.00 -4.53 -4.24
C LYS A 23 1.79 -3.99 -5.42
N SER A 24 2.20 -2.71 -5.34
CA SER A 24 2.99 -2.05 -6.39
C SER A 24 2.33 -2.11 -7.79
N ASN A 25 1.00 -1.91 -7.84
CA ASN A 25 0.11 -2.15 -8.99
C ASN A 25 0.75 -2.10 -10.39
N TYR A 26 1.02 -0.91 -10.95
CA TYR A 26 1.50 -0.80 -12.33
C TYR A 26 2.81 -1.55 -12.57
N ALA A 27 3.74 -1.56 -11.61
CA ALA A 27 4.99 -2.31 -11.76
C ALA A 27 4.74 -3.81 -11.73
N SER A 28 3.80 -4.28 -10.90
CA SER A 28 3.41 -5.69 -10.83
C SER A 28 2.70 -6.14 -12.11
N ILE A 29 1.81 -5.32 -12.67
CA ILE A 29 1.17 -5.57 -13.97
C ILE A 29 2.23 -5.69 -15.08
N GLU A 30 3.19 -4.77 -15.13
CA GLU A 30 4.27 -4.81 -16.12
C GLU A 30 5.18 -6.04 -15.94
N CYS A 31 5.39 -6.52 -14.71
CA CYS A 31 6.07 -7.78 -14.43
C CYS A 31 5.28 -8.96 -15.00
N VAL A 32 3.99 -9.09 -14.65
CA VAL A 32 3.13 -10.19 -15.12
C VAL A 32 3.06 -10.22 -16.65
N GLN A 33 2.86 -9.07 -17.30
CA GLN A 33 2.80 -8.96 -18.77
C GLN A 33 4.08 -9.44 -19.46
N ARG A 34 5.21 -9.48 -18.75
CA ARG A 34 6.51 -9.95 -19.24
C ARG A 34 6.87 -11.37 -18.77
N GLY A 35 5.95 -12.07 -18.09
CA GLY A 35 6.23 -13.37 -17.49
C GLY A 35 7.25 -13.32 -16.35
N LEU A 36 7.37 -12.16 -15.67
CA LEU A 36 8.32 -11.94 -14.58
C LEU A 36 7.61 -11.99 -13.22
N PRO A 37 8.22 -12.61 -12.19
CA PRO A 37 7.63 -12.67 -10.84
C PRO A 37 7.58 -11.27 -10.19
N PRO A 38 6.39 -10.74 -9.84
CA PRO A 38 6.24 -9.36 -9.38
C PRO A 38 7.01 -8.98 -8.11
N LEU A 39 7.10 -9.90 -7.14
CA LEU A 39 7.72 -9.62 -5.84
C LEU A 39 9.25 -9.59 -5.88
N THR A 40 9.88 -10.34 -6.80
CA THR A 40 11.33 -10.54 -6.83
C THR A 40 12.02 -9.83 -7.99
N THR A 41 11.27 -9.37 -9.00
CA THR A 41 11.80 -8.65 -10.15
C THR A 41 12.01 -7.18 -9.83
N SER A 42 13.22 -6.65 -10.10
CA SER A 42 13.48 -5.21 -10.04
C SER A 42 12.99 -4.52 -11.32
N LEU A 43 11.83 -3.88 -11.25
CA LEU A 43 11.21 -3.12 -12.33
C LEU A 43 10.76 -1.73 -11.86
N CYS A 44 10.90 -0.73 -12.73
CA CYS A 44 10.43 0.64 -12.56
C CYS A 44 9.68 1.11 -13.82
N VAL A 45 8.44 1.56 -13.62
CA VAL A 45 7.60 2.19 -14.64
C VAL A 45 7.88 3.68 -14.64
N MET A 46 8.36 4.20 -15.76
CA MET A 46 8.84 5.57 -15.85
C MET A 46 8.43 6.23 -17.16
N SER A 47 7.85 7.43 -17.05
CA SER A 47 7.56 8.27 -18.21
C SER A 47 8.85 8.71 -18.88
N ARG A 48 8.89 8.73 -20.22
CA ARG A 48 10.04 9.17 -21.03
C ARG A 48 9.68 10.33 -21.95
N ALA A 49 8.75 11.21 -21.55
CA ALA A 49 8.41 12.37 -22.37
C ALA A 49 9.64 13.26 -22.57
N ASP A 50 9.85 13.74 -23.80
CA ASP A 50 11.07 14.43 -24.27
C ASP A 50 11.49 15.65 -23.44
N ASN A 51 10.59 16.23 -22.64
CA ASN A 51 10.83 17.38 -21.76
C ASN A 51 10.73 17.08 -20.25
N SER A 52 10.54 15.82 -19.88
CA SER A 52 10.47 15.40 -18.47
C SER A 52 11.71 14.59 -18.11
N TYR A 53 12.35 14.91 -16.99
CA TYR A 53 13.55 14.23 -16.46
C TYR A 53 13.28 12.79 -15.98
N GLY A 54 12.42 12.03 -16.68
CA GLY A 54 11.96 10.70 -16.34
C GLY A 54 11.21 10.67 -15.01
N LEU A 55 9.87 10.68 -15.02
CA LEU A 55 9.09 10.58 -13.79
C LEU A 55 8.75 9.11 -13.50
N THR A 56 9.13 8.62 -12.31
CA THR A 56 8.75 7.29 -11.82
C THR A 56 7.28 7.30 -11.45
N LEU A 57 6.49 6.48 -12.16
CA LEU A 57 5.06 6.29 -11.92
C LEU A 57 4.83 5.17 -10.89
N ALA A 58 5.58 4.07 -11.01
CA ALA A 58 5.51 2.96 -10.08
C ALA A 58 6.82 2.19 -10.03
N SER A 59 7.11 1.60 -8.86
CA SER A 59 8.26 0.72 -8.68
C SER A 59 7.83 -0.60 -8.05
N SER A 60 8.39 -1.70 -8.55
CA SER A 60 8.23 -3.05 -7.98
C SER A 60 8.74 -3.11 -6.53
N PRO A 61 8.28 -4.09 -5.73
CA PRO A 61 8.78 -4.29 -4.36
C PRO A 61 10.30 -4.45 -4.30
N LYS A 62 10.89 -5.28 -5.18
CA LYS A 62 12.35 -5.47 -5.21
C LYS A 62 13.11 -4.20 -5.58
N PHE A 63 12.59 -3.38 -6.50
CA PHE A 63 13.23 -2.08 -6.82
C PHE A 63 13.29 -1.17 -5.59
N LYS A 64 12.19 -1.07 -4.83
CA LYS A 64 12.10 -0.25 -3.61
C LYS A 64 13.07 -0.77 -2.53
N GLU A 65 13.12 -2.08 -2.35
CA GLU A 65 14.03 -2.76 -1.41
C GLU A 65 15.50 -2.44 -1.73
N VAL A 66 15.89 -2.55 -3.00
CA VAL A 66 17.28 -2.40 -3.42
C VAL A 66 17.75 -0.95 -3.41
N PHE A 67 16.94 -0.02 -3.90
CA PHE A 67 17.38 1.37 -4.11
C PHE A 67 16.85 2.36 -3.06
N GLY A 68 15.98 1.93 -2.14
CA GLY A 68 15.44 2.78 -1.08
C GLY A 68 14.58 3.95 -1.57
N LYS A 69 14.12 3.93 -2.83
CA LYS A 69 13.34 5.01 -3.44
C LYS A 69 11.86 4.64 -3.49
N SER A 70 11.02 5.51 -2.94
CA SER A 70 9.57 5.47 -3.09
C SER A 70 9.13 6.00 -4.47
N ASN A 71 7.86 5.76 -4.80
CA ASN A 71 7.20 6.30 -5.99
C ASN A 71 7.37 7.84 -6.05
N VAL A 72 7.31 8.44 -7.25
CA VAL A 72 7.48 9.91 -7.49
C VAL A 72 8.93 10.41 -7.49
N SER A 73 9.92 9.52 -7.62
CA SER A 73 11.32 9.92 -7.87
C SER A 73 11.54 10.29 -9.34
N ARG A 74 12.41 11.27 -9.62
CA ARG A 74 12.88 11.56 -10.99
C ARG A 74 14.08 10.68 -11.33
N ALA A 75 14.35 10.46 -12.62
CA ALA A 75 15.51 9.69 -13.06
C ALA A 75 16.84 10.19 -12.46
N ARG A 76 16.98 11.52 -12.34
CA ARG A 76 18.16 12.17 -11.74
C ARG A 76 18.35 11.88 -10.25
N ASP A 77 17.31 11.40 -9.57
CA ASP A 77 17.31 11.10 -8.13
C ASP A 77 17.68 9.63 -7.86
N PHE A 78 17.85 8.82 -8.92
CA PHE A 78 18.30 7.44 -8.79
C PHE A 78 19.78 7.36 -8.44
N PRO A 79 20.20 6.33 -7.67
CA PRO A 79 21.59 6.11 -7.33
C PRO A 79 22.43 5.58 -8.51
N PHE A 80 21.84 5.47 -9.70
CA PHE A 80 22.50 5.10 -10.94
C PHE A 80 21.94 5.90 -12.12
N HIS A 81 22.75 6.02 -13.18
CA HIS A 81 22.34 6.60 -14.45
C HIS A 81 21.59 5.57 -15.30
N LEU A 82 20.46 5.97 -15.89
CA LEU A 82 19.59 5.05 -16.65
C LEU A 82 20.23 4.47 -17.91
N GLU A 83 21.08 5.23 -18.59
CA GLU A 83 21.71 4.80 -19.84
C GLU A 83 22.94 3.93 -19.55
N SER A 84 23.91 4.46 -18.82
CA SER A 84 25.17 3.77 -18.53
C SER A 84 25.06 2.69 -17.45
N ARG A 85 24.00 2.71 -16.64
CA ARG A 85 23.83 1.86 -15.44
C ARG A 85 24.97 2.00 -14.42
N LYS A 86 25.71 3.10 -14.51
CA LYS A 86 26.78 3.47 -13.60
C LYS A 86 26.27 4.23 -12.39
N PHE A 87 26.99 4.11 -11.28
CA PHE A 87 26.65 4.79 -10.05
C PHE A 87 26.57 6.30 -10.23
N ASN A 88 25.56 6.92 -9.61
CA ASN A 88 25.31 8.35 -9.70
C ASN A 88 25.93 9.08 -8.49
N TYR A 89 27.22 9.38 -8.58
CA TYR A 89 27.95 10.14 -7.56
C TYR A 89 27.33 11.50 -7.27
N SER A 90 26.79 12.18 -8.30
CA SER A 90 26.13 13.47 -8.13
C SER A 90 24.89 13.38 -7.24
N ALA A 91 24.07 12.33 -7.39
CA ALA A 91 22.93 12.10 -6.51
C ALA A 91 23.37 11.72 -5.09
N TRP A 92 24.43 10.92 -4.95
CA TRP A 92 24.97 10.51 -3.66
C TRP A 92 25.38 11.71 -2.80
N TYR A 93 26.25 12.60 -3.32
CA TYR A 93 26.76 13.73 -2.54
C TYR A 93 25.71 14.80 -2.19
N LYS A 94 24.49 14.73 -2.74
CA LYS A 94 23.39 15.61 -2.33
C LYS A 94 22.82 15.25 -0.97
N THR A 95 22.96 14.00 -0.54
CA THR A 95 22.38 13.50 0.71
C THR A 95 23.42 12.93 1.68
N HIS A 96 24.69 12.88 1.26
CA HIS A 96 25.79 12.25 2.00
C HIS A 96 26.88 13.29 2.30
N THR A 97 26.49 14.27 3.10
CA THR A 97 27.39 15.27 3.71
C THR A 97 27.33 15.12 5.22
N ASP A 98 28.48 15.21 5.89
CA ASP A 98 28.54 15.20 7.35
C ASP A 98 28.03 16.52 7.97
N ILE A 99 28.06 16.60 9.30
CA ILE A 99 27.64 17.79 10.06
C ILE A 99 28.50 19.04 9.77
N TYR A 100 29.68 18.87 9.18
CA TYR A 100 30.61 19.93 8.78
C TYR A 100 30.50 20.25 7.27
N GLY A 101 29.58 19.60 6.55
CA GLY A 101 29.38 19.77 5.11
C GLY A 101 30.41 19.04 4.25
N GLN A 102 31.25 18.17 4.83
CA GLN A 102 32.20 17.35 4.07
C GLN A 102 31.49 16.18 3.42
N ARG A 103 31.88 15.86 2.19
CA ARG A 103 31.32 14.74 1.44
C ARG A 103 31.80 13.43 2.04
N THR A 104 30.88 12.50 2.24
CA THR A 104 31.25 11.11 2.56
C THR A 104 31.31 10.31 1.26
N GLU A 105 32.40 9.57 1.07
CA GLU A 105 32.57 8.73 -0.11
C GLU A 105 31.75 7.43 0.01
N PRO A 106 31.11 6.96 -1.07
CA PRO A 106 30.45 5.66 -1.05
C PRO A 106 31.50 4.55 -1.00
N THR A 107 31.19 3.45 -0.32
CA THR A 107 32.08 2.29 -0.33
C THR A 107 32.10 1.62 -1.70
N VAL A 108 33.23 0.98 -2.03
CA VAL A 108 33.38 0.26 -3.31
C VAL A 108 32.32 -0.84 -3.44
N GLU A 109 32.01 -1.53 -2.34
CA GLU A 109 30.97 -2.56 -2.29
C GLU A 109 29.59 -2.00 -2.60
N TYR A 110 29.26 -0.81 -2.07
CA TYR A 110 27.96 -0.17 -2.32
C TYR A 110 27.80 0.29 -3.77
N VAL A 111 28.87 0.84 -4.35
CA VAL A 111 28.92 1.21 -5.77
C VAL A 111 28.71 -0.04 -6.64
N ALA A 112 29.46 -1.12 -6.39
CA ALA A 112 29.36 -2.36 -7.13
C ALA A 112 27.96 -3.02 -6.99
N PHE A 113 27.40 -3.02 -5.78
CA PHE A 113 26.04 -3.47 -5.50
C PHE A 113 25.02 -2.72 -6.33
N THR A 114 25.08 -1.38 -6.31
CA THR A 114 24.15 -0.51 -7.03
C THR A 114 24.23 -0.72 -8.54
N GLU A 115 25.44 -0.75 -9.11
CA GLU A 115 25.61 -1.00 -10.55
C GLU A 115 25.15 -2.40 -10.97
N SER A 116 25.41 -3.42 -10.15
CA SER A 116 24.96 -4.79 -10.41
C SER A 116 23.44 -4.90 -10.47
N TRP A 117 22.73 -4.23 -9.56
CA TRP A 117 21.27 -4.16 -9.61
C TRP A 117 20.74 -3.26 -10.73
N ALA A 118 21.40 -2.14 -11.00
CA ALA A 118 21.02 -1.23 -12.08
C ALA A 118 20.99 -1.94 -13.44
N LYS A 119 21.97 -2.81 -13.70
CA LYS A 119 22.04 -3.65 -14.92
C LYS A 119 20.90 -4.65 -15.06
N ARG A 120 20.41 -5.19 -13.93
CA ARG A 120 19.32 -6.18 -13.87
C ARG A 120 17.93 -5.55 -13.77
N THR A 121 17.86 -4.23 -13.69
CA THR A 121 16.60 -3.50 -13.45
C THR A 121 15.92 -3.10 -14.74
N TYR A 122 14.66 -3.50 -14.88
CA TYR A 122 13.80 -3.14 -16.01
C TYR A 122 13.29 -1.71 -15.84
N ILE A 123 13.50 -0.86 -16.85
CA ILE A 123 12.97 0.51 -16.91
C ILE A 123 12.01 0.58 -18.09
N VAL A 124 10.70 0.57 -17.82
CA VAL A 124 9.65 0.42 -18.84
C VAL A 124 8.79 1.66 -18.94
N PRO A 125 8.27 2.01 -20.14
CA PRO A 125 7.30 3.09 -20.28
C PRO A 125 5.95 2.69 -19.67
N PRO A 126 5.13 3.65 -19.22
CA PRO A 126 3.79 3.36 -18.76
C PRO A 126 2.86 2.93 -19.90
N GLN A 127 1.98 1.96 -19.63
CA GLN A 127 0.96 1.47 -20.54
C GLN A 127 -0.43 1.64 -19.92
N MET A 128 -0.98 2.85 -19.97
CA MET A 128 -2.23 3.17 -19.25
C MET A 128 -3.42 2.30 -19.66
N ALA A 129 -3.53 1.94 -20.96
CA ALA A 129 -4.58 1.05 -21.44
C ALA A 129 -4.50 -0.35 -20.80
N LEU A 130 -3.29 -0.88 -20.63
CA LEU A 130 -3.05 -2.16 -19.95
C LEU A 130 -3.50 -2.10 -18.49
N TYR A 131 -3.20 -1.00 -17.78
CA TYR A 131 -3.57 -0.86 -16.37
C TYR A 131 -5.09 -0.77 -16.19
N ILE A 132 -5.79 -0.08 -17.11
CA ILE A 132 -7.25 -0.03 -17.13
C ILE A 132 -7.84 -1.42 -17.40
N GLU A 133 -7.27 -2.20 -18.33
CA GLU A 133 -7.72 -3.57 -18.61
C GLU A 133 -7.61 -4.46 -17.36
N TYR A 134 -6.49 -4.39 -16.64
CA TYR A 134 -6.31 -5.10 -15.38
C TYR A 134 -7.28 -4.63 -14.29
N ASN A 135 -7.55 -3.34 -14.17
CA ASN A 135 -8.54 -2.82 -13.24
C ASN A 135 -9.96 -3.33 -13.55
N ILE A 136 -10.35 -3.41 -14.83
CA ILE A 136 -11.64 -4.00 -15.22
C ILE A 136 -11.71 -5.48 -14.83
N LYS A 137 -10.63 -6.25 -15.05
CA LYS A 137 -10.54 -7.66 -14.64
C LYS A 137 -10.61 -7.80 -13.11
N MET A 138 -9.92 -6.94 -12.37
CA MET A 138 -9.96 -6.91 -10.91
C MET A 138 -11.38 -6.65 -10.41
N ASN A 139 -12.06 -5.62 -10.92
CA ASN A 139 -13.44 -5.32 -10.55
C ASN A 139 -14.41 -6.49 -10.80
N ARG A 140 -14.20 -7.28 -11.86
CA ARG A 140 -15.00 -8.49 -12.11
C ARG A 140 -14.78 -9.57 -11.05
N ILE A 141 -13.55 -9.73 -10.55
CA ILE A 141 -13.26 -10.63 -9.43
C ILE A 141 -13.97 -10.11 -8.17
N LEU A 142 -13.89 -8.81 -7.89
CA LEU A 142 -14.53 -8.22 -6.70
C LEU A 142 -16.05 -8.44 -6.68
N GLN A 143 -16.72 -8.37 -7.85
CA GLN A 143 -18.16 -8.64 -8.01
C GLN A 143 -18.56 -10.08 -7.69
N ASN A 144 -17.61 -11.03 -7.61
CA ASN A 144 -17.91 -12.38 -7.15
C ASN A 144 -18.13 -12.45 -5.62
N TYR A 145 -17.71 -11.42 -4.87
CA TYR A 145 -17.72 -11.41 -3.40
C TYR A 145 -18.84 -10.57 -2.80
N THR A 146 -19.28 -9.53 -3.49
CA THR A 146 -20.40 -8.68 -3.08
C THR A 146 -21.00 -7.98 -4.29
N SER A 147 -22.16 -7.33 -4.14
CA SER A 147 -22.81 -6.63 -5.23
C SER A 147 -22.03 -5.38 -5.64
N ILE A 148 -22.27 -4.87 -6.85
CA ILE A 148 -21.54 -3.71 -7.37
C ILE A 148 -21.80 -2.44 -6.54
N GLU A 149 -22.98 -2.35 -5.91
CA GLU A 149 -23.35 -1.24 -5.02
C GLU A 149 -22.54 -1.22 -3.72
N GLU A 150 -22.06 -2.39 -3.30
CA GLU A 150 -21.25 -2.59 -2.08
C GLU A 150 -19.73 -2.55 -2.35
N ILE A 151 -19.34 -2.30 -3.61
CA ILE A 151 -17.95 -2.08 -4.01
C ILE A 151 -17.74 -0.57 -4.19
N HIS A 152 -16.77 -0.02 -3.47
CA HIS A 152 -16.40 1.39 -3.59
C HIS A 152 -14.94 1.52 -3.99
N SER A 153 -14.70 1.85 -5.25
CA SER A 153 -13.35 2.15 -5.74
C SER A 153 -12.80 3.42 -5.07
N TYR A 154 -11.67 3.30 -4.39
CA TYR A 154 -10.96 4.41 -3.76
C TYR A 154 -9.87 4.98 -4.70
N SER A 155 -9.24 4.10 -5.49
CA SER A 155 -8.32 4.44 -6.58
C SER A 155 -8.43 3.38 -7.69
N ILE A 156 -7.51 3.40 -8.67
CA ILE A 156 -7.42 2.36 -9.71
C ILE A 156 -6.94 1.01 -9.17
N ASP A 157 -6.38 0.98 -7.97
CA ASP A 157 -5.73 -0.18 -7.36
C ASP A 157 -6.15 -0.44 -5.92
N GLU A 158 -7.13 0.33 -5.44
CA GLU A 158 -7.65 0.23 -4.09
C GLU A 158 -9.18 0.31 -4.11
N SER A 159 -9.83 -0.62 -3.39
CA SER A 159 -11.28 -0.69 -3.30
C SER A 159 -11.74 -1.12 -1.90
N PHE A 160 -12.84 -0.54 -1.44
CA PHE A 160 -13.61 -1.09 -0.33
C PHE A 160 -14.63 -2.11 -0.85
N LEU A 161 -14.84 -3.18 -0.10
CA LEU A 161 -15.92 -4.12 -0.31
C LEU A 161 -16.65 -4.33 1.01
N ASP A 162 -17.95 -4.09 1.03
CA ASP A 162 -18.80 -4.55 2.13
C ASP A 162 -19.29 -5.96 1.79
N VAL A 163 -18.77 -6.95 2.52
CA VAL A 163 -19.14 -8.37 2.37
C VAL A 163 -20.13 -8.83 3.43
N THR A 164 -20.71 -7.91 4.22
CA THR A 164 -21.54 -8.24 5.38
C THR A 164 -22.65 -9.24 5.05
N GLU A 165 -23.39 -8.98 3.97
CA GLU A 165 -24.54 -9.79 3.58
C GLU A 165 -24.13 -11.08 2.84
N SER A 166 -22.90 -11.17 2.34
CA SER A 166 -22.42 -12.32 1.56
C SER A 166 -21.62 -13.32 2.39
N LEU A 167 -21.22 -12.98 3.62
CA LEU A 167 -20.42 -13.85 4.50
C LEU A 167 -20.97 -15.28 4.62
N ASP A 168 -22.26 -15.39 4.91
CA ASP A 168 -22.93 -16.68 5.14
C ASP A 168 -23.07 -17.52 3.87
N LEU A 169 -22.93 -16.91 2.68
CA LEU A 169 -22.96 -17.62 1.40
C LEU A 169 -21.66 -18.39 1.14
N PHE A 170 -20.52 -17.88 1.62
CA PHE A 170 -19.21 -18.49 1.37
C PHE A 170 -18.86 -19.59 2.36
N PHE A 171 -19.18 -19.38 3.64
CA PHE A 171 -18.76 -20.26 4.73
C PHE A 171 -19.89 -20.47 5.75
N PRO A 172 -20.98 -21.18 5.38
CA PRO A 172 -22.18 -21.33 6.22
C PRO A 172 -21.93 -22.11 7.53
N ASP A 173 -20.91 -22.96 7.53
CA ASP A 173 -20.51 -23.78 8.68
C ASP A 173 -19.71 -22.99 9.73
N VAL A 174 -19.10 -21.86 9.33
CA VAL A 174 -18.31 -21.01 10.23
C VAL A 174 -19.24 -20.00 10.89
N LYS A 175 -19.32 -20.02 12.23
CA LYS A 175 -20.21 -19.11 12.99
C LYS A 175 -19.54 -17.82 13.42
N ASN A 176 -18.21 -17.79 13.47
CA ASN A 176 -17.48 -16.58 13.80
C ASN A 176 -17.32 -15.71 12.54
N ARG A 177 -18.01 -14.58 12.53
CA ARG A 177 -17.94 -13.59 11.45
C ARG A 177 -16.51 -13.12 11.11
N TYR A 178 -15.67 -12.98 12.12
CA TYR A 178 -14.28 -12.53 11.95
C TYR A 178 -13.38 -13.63 11.36
N GLU A 179 -13.75 -14.90 11.56
CA GLU A 179 -13.13 -16.02 10.86
C GLU A 179 -13.62 -16.10 9.41
N GLN A 180 -14.94 -15.91 9.17
CA GLN A 180 -15.51 -15.86 7.82
C GLN A 180 -14.85 -14.77 6.97
N ILE A 181 -14.68 -13.55 7.49
CA ILE A 181 -14.07 -12.44 6.74
C ILE A 181 -12.58 -12.71 6.42
N ASP A 182 -11.81 -13.33 7.33
CA ASP A 182 -10.41 -13.73 7.03
C ASP A 182 -10.33 -14.78 5.93
N LEU A 183 -11.25 -15.75 5.95
CA LEU A 183 -11.36 -16.78 4.91
C LEU A 183 -11.76 -16.17 3.56
N ILE A 184 -12.67 -15.20 3.53
CA ILE A 184 -13.01 -14.45 2.31
C ILE A 184 -11.79 -13.68 1.80
N ALA A 185 -11.08 -12.96 2.68
CA ALA A 185 -9.87 -12.23 2.30
C ALA A 185 -8.80 -13.16 1.72
N GLN A 186 -8.58 -14.33 2.33
CA GLN A 186 -7.68 -15.36 1.81
C GLN A 186 -8.14 -15.89 0.45
N LYS A 187 -9.44 -16.14 0.27
CA LYS A 187 -10.02 -16.59 -1.00
C LYS A 187 -9.81 -15.53 -2.09
N LEU A 188 -10.05 -14.25 -1.78
CA LEU A 188 -9.82 -13.12 -2.68
C LEU A 188 -8.35 -13.02 -3.10
N GLN A 189 -7.42 -13.08 -2.15
CA GLN A 189 -5.98 -13.08 -2.44
C GLN A 189 -5.59 -14.19 -3.41
N ARG A 190 -6.14 -15.40 -3.21
CA ARG A 190 -5.87 -16.56 -4.05
C ARG A 190 -6.43 -16.36 -5.47
N GLU A 191 -7.69 -15.94 -5.58
CA GLU A 191 -8.36 -15.74 -6.87
C GLU A 191 -7.68 -14.66 -7.71
N VAL A 192 -7.26 -13.55 -7.08
CA VAL A 192 -6.49 -12.49 -7.74
C VAL A 192 -5.13 -13.00 -8.22
N TYR A 193 -4.43 -13.79 -7.40
CA TYR A 193 -3.14 -14.38 -7.80
C TYR A 193 -3.30 -15.37 -8.95
N GLU A 194 -4.26 -16.28 -8.88
CA GLU A 194 -4.49 -17.31 -9.91
C GLU A 194 -4.97 -16.70 -11.23
N THR A 195 -5.79 -15.66 -11.18
CA THR A 195 -6.40 -15.05 -12.38
C THR A 195 -5.51 -13.97 -13.01
N LEU A 196 -4.87 -13.13 -12.18
CA LEU A 196 -4.13 -11.94 -12.64
C LEU A 196 -2.62 -12.04 -12.42
N GLY A 197 -2.13 -13.01 -11.66
CA GLY A 197 -0.72 -13.09 -11.25
C GLY A 197 -0.30 -11.97 -10.28
N LEU A 198 -1.27 -11.26 -9.70
CA LEU A 198 -1.04 -10.11 -8.83
C LEU A 198 -1.16 -10.51 -7.35
N TYR A 199 -0.48 -9.75 -6.49
CA TYR A 199 -0.58 -9.88 -5.04
C TYR A 199 -1.37 -8.70 -4.49
N VAL A 200 -2.38 -8.98 -3.67
CA VAL A 200 -3.18 -7.97 -2.99
C VAL A 200 -2.98 -8.04 -1.48
N THR A 201 -2.89 -6.87 -0.88
CA THR A 201 -2.93 -6.70 0.57
C THR A 201 -4.37 -6.42 0.97
N VAL A 202 -4.88 -7.07 2.01
CA VAL A 202 -6.28 -6.93 2.44
C VAL A 202 -6.34 -6.51 3.91
N GLY A 203 -6.84 -5.31 4.17
CA GLY A 203 -7.26 -4.91 5.51
C GLY A 203 -8.73 -5.26 5.73
N MET A 204 -9.05 -5.66 6.96
CA MET A 204 -10.38 -6.03 7.36
C MET A 204 -10.79 -5.23 8.60
N GLY A 205 -12.06 -4.84 8.69
CA GLY A 205 -12.54 -4.19 9.90
C GLY A 205 -14.06 -4.00 9.95
N ASP A 206 -14.52 -3.56 11.13
CA ASP A 206 -15.96 -3.35 11.40
C ASP A 206 -16.56 -2.18 10.59
N ASN A 207 -15.72 -1.32 10.02
CA ASN A 207 -16.10 -0.18 9.17
C ASN A 207 -14.93 0.18 8.21
N PRO A 208 -15.16 1.04 7.20
CA PRO A 208 -14.13 1.43 6.22
C PRO A 208 -12.86 2.02 6.83
N LEU A 209 -12.98 2.87 7.86
CA LEU A 209 -11.81 3.46 8.54
C LEU A 209 -10.93 2.36 9.14
N LEU A 210 -11.51 1.41 9.87
CA LEU A 210 -10.76 0.32 10.49
C LEU A 210 -10.15 -0.61 9.45
N ALA A 211 -10.87 -0.95 8.38
CA ALA A 211 -10.34 -1.78 7.30
C ALA A 211 -9.13 -1.10 6.61
N LYS A 212 -9.21 0.21 6.34
CA LYS A 212 -8.11 0.97 5.74
C LYS A 212 -6.90 1.05 6.67
N LEU A 213 -7.11 1.32 7.96
CA LEU A 213 -6.05 1.35 8.97
C LEU A 213 -5.41 -0.03 9.16
N ALA A 214 -6.22 -1.11 9.14
CA ALA A 214 -5.74 -2.48 9.18
C ALA A 214 -4.81 -2.77 8.01
N MET A 215 -5.20 -2.34 6.80
CA MET A 215 -4.40 -2.54 5.61
C MET A 215 -3.07 -1.79 5.69
N ASP A 216 -3.13 -0.47 5.92
CA ASP A 216 -1.98 0.42 5.79
C ASP A 216 -0.92 0.19 6.89
N ASN A 217 -1.36 -0.07 8.13
CA ASN A 217 -0.46 -0.13 9.29
C ASN A 217 -0.08 -1.55 9.71
N TYR A 218 -0.83 -2.57 9.29
CA TYR A 218 -0.62 -3.94 9.73
C TYR A 218 -0.46 -4.91 8.55
N ALA A 219 -1.45 -5.00 7.66
CA ALA A 219 -1.46 -5.99 6.59
C ALA A 219 -0.25 -5.85 5.65
N LYS A 220 0.20 -4.63 5.33
CA LYS A 220 1.40 -4.39 4.51
C LYS A 220 2.69 -4.97 5.11
N HIS A 221 2.69 -5.31 6.40
CA HIS A 221 3.83 -5.80 7.19
C HIS A 221 3.70 -7.27 7.62
N THR A 222 2.57 -7.93 7.35
CA THR A 222 2.39 -9.36 7.62
C THR A 222 2.81 -10.20 6.42
N SER A 223 3.31 -11.42 6.67
CA SER A 223 3.74 -12.34 5.59
C SER A 223 2.59 -12.81 4.71
N ASN A 224 1.38 -12.87 5.26
CA ASN A 224 0.15 -13.24 4.55
C ASN A 224 -0.57 -12.03 3.93
N MET A 225 -0.02 -10.81 4.05
CA MET A 225 -0.56 -9.57 3.49
C MET A 225 -2.01 -9.28 3.88
N ARG A 226 -2.44 -9.71 5.07
CA ARG A 226 -3.77 -9.42 5.58
C ARG A 226 -3.74 -9.13 7.08
N ALA A 227 -4.67 -8.28 7.53
CA ALA A 227 -4.81 -7.93 8.94
C ALA A 227 -6.23 -7.44 9.22
N LEU A 228 -6.62 -7.58 10.48
CA LEU A 228 -7.97 -7.33 10.96
C LEU A 228 -7.92 -6.41 12.17
N ILE A 229 -8.78 -5.38 12.17
CA ILE A 229 -8.99 -4.46 13.29
C ILE A 229 -10.49 -4.37 13.58
N HIS A 230 -10.88 -4.80 14.78
CA HIS A 230 -12.24 -4.60 15.30
C HIS A 230 -12.28 -3.40 16.23
N TYR A 231 -13.47 -2.99 16.65
CA TYR A 231 -13.61 -1.96 17.68
C TYR A 231 -12.85 -2.28 18.98
N GLU A 232 -12.79 -3.56 19.37
CA GLU A 232 -12.05 -4.03 20.54
C GLU A 232 -10.55 -3.74 20.46
N ASP A 233 -9.98 -3.73 19.25
CA ASP A 233 -8.55 -3.51 19.04
C ASP A 233 -8.18 -2.02 19.04
N VAL A 234 -9.16 -1.12 18.91
CA VAL A 234 -8.92 0.31 18.70
C VAL A 234 -7.98 0.92 19.77
N PRO A 235 -8.15 0.66 21.08
CA PRO A 235 -7.27 1.23 22.10
C PRO A 235 -5.82 0.78 21.97
N GLU A 236 -5.58 -0.45 21.54
CA GLU A 236 -4.24 -1.05 21.50
C GLU A 236 -3.54 -0.88 20.15
N LYS A 237 -4.31 -0.79 19.06
CA LYS A 237 -3.80 -0.68 17.69
C LYS A 237 -3.89 0.75 17.15
N VAL A 238 -5.05 1.37 17.25
CA VAL A 238 -5.30 2.65 16.56
C VAL A 238 -4.86 3.84 17.39
N TRP A 239 -5.15 3.86 18.70
CA TRP A 239 -4.76 4.98 19.57
C TRP A 239 -3.26 5.05 19.85
N THR A 240 -2.55 3.94 19.63
CA THR A 240 -1.11 3.78 19.84
C THR A 240 -0.28 4.04 18.58
N LEU A 241 -0.92 4.40 17.46
CA LEU A 241 -0.21 4.74 16.22
C LEU A 241 0.83 5.85 16.49
N PRO A 242 2.09 5.66 16.08
CA PRO A 242 3.19 6.52 16.53
C PRO A 242 3.17 7.89 15.85
N LYS A 243 2.68 7.99 14.61
CA LYS A 243 2.61 9.25 13.86
C LYS A 243 1.16 9.58 13.52
N MET A 244 0.85 10.89 13.48
CA MET A 244 -0.47 11.32 13.05
C MET A 244 -0.76 10.95 11.60
N THR A 245 0.27 10.92 10.77
CA THR A 245 0.18 10.57 9.35
C THR A 245 -0.08 9.09 9.07
N ASP A 246 0.01 8.24 10.09
CA ASP A 246 -0.38 6.83 10.01
C ASP A 246 -1.91 6.66 10.16
N PHE A 247 -2.61 7.72 10.59
CA PHE A 247 -4.06 7.76 10.66
C PHE A 247 -4.66 8.23 9.33
N TRP A 248 -5.54 7.41 8.75
CA TRP A 248 -6.20 7.72 7.49
C TRP A 248 -6.99 9.04 7.56
N GLY A 249 -6.80 9.89 6.54
CA GLY A 249 -7.37 11.24 6.49
C GLY A 249 -6.47 12.35 7.06
N ILE A 250 -5.37 12.02 7.75
CA ILE A 250 -4.41 13.02 8.27
C ILE A 250 -3.14 13.08 7.43
N GLY A 251 -3.04 14.09 6.55
CA GLY A 251 -1.80 14.37 5.81
C GLY A 251 -0.80 15.22 6.61
N LYS A 252 0.46 15.29 6.14
CA LYS A 252 1.56 16.10 6.74
C LYS A 252 1.17 17.56 7.02
N GLY A 253 0.37 18.16 6.15
CA GLY A 253 -0.11 19.54 6.33
C GLY A 253 -1.05 19.67 7.53
N LEU A 254 -1.90 18.67 7.75
CA LEU A 254 -2.85 18.64 8.85
C LEU A 254 -2.16 18.30 10.17
N GLU A 255 -1.23 17.34 10.17
CA GLU A 255 -0.34 17.04 11.30
C GLU A 255 0.39 18.30 11.79
N LYS A 256 0.99 19.09 10.88
CA LYS A 256 1.63 20.38 11.24
C LYS A 256 0.66 21.36 11.91
N ARG A 257 -0.60 21.41 11.46
CA ARG A 257 -1.64 22.26 12.05
C ARG A 257 -1.99 21.78 13.46
N PHE A 258 -2.15 20.47 13.67
CA PHE A 258 -2.44 19.90 14.98
C PHE A 258 -1.29 20.08 15.98
N ASN A 259 -0.05 19.86 15.55
CA ASN A 259 1.13 20.07 16.39
C ASN A 259 1.21 21.53 16.87
N ARG A 260 0.83 22.50 16.02
CA ARG A 260 0.76 23.92 16.41
C ARG A 260 -0.35 24.21 17.44
N LEU A 261 -1.41 23.40 17.47
CA LEU A 261 -2.52 23.52 18.41
C LEU A 261 -2.31 22.72 19.71
N GLY A 262 -1.15 22.05 19.87
CA GLY A 262 -0.83 21.26 21.07
C GLY A 262 -1.60 19.93 21.21
N GLY A 263 -2.21 19.44 20.11
CA GLY A 263 -3.01 18.21 20.13
C GLY A 263 -2.19 16.94 19.91
N SER A 264 -2.58 15.83 20.55
CA SER A 264 -2.11 14.47 20.24
C SER A 264 -3.10 13.72 19.33
N VAL A 265 -2.58 12.73 18.58
CA VAL A 265 -3.20 12.02 17.45
C VAL A 265 -4.64 11.56 17.70
N ALA A 266 -4.91 10.96 18.85
CA ALA A 266 -6.07 10.07 19.02
C ALA A 266 -7.34 10.75 19.59
N LYS A 267 -7.21 11.83 20.37
CA LYS A 267 -8.34 12.31 21.20
C LYS A 267 -9.39 13.14 20.46
N PHE A 268 -9.10 13.65 19.27
CA PHE A 268 -10.00 14.57 18.56
C PHE A 268 -10.72 13.95 17.36
N PHE A 269 -10.11 13.00 16.65
CA PHE A 269 -10.60 12.55 15.34
C PHE A 269 -11.69 11.48 15.35
N PHE A 270 -11.70 10.59 16.35
CA PHE A 270 -12.72 9.53 16.42
C PHE A 270 -14.15 10.09 16.55
N LYS A 271 -14.31 11.30 17.11
CA LYS A 271 -15.65 11.89 17.36
C LYS A 271 -16.35 12.40 16.09
N SER A 272 -15.64 12.54 14.97
CA SER A 272 -16.17 13.19 13.76
C SER A 272 -16.13 12.34 12.48
N ILE A 273 -15.54 11.14 12.49
CA ILE A 273 -15.35 10.30 11.28
C ILE A 273 -16.08 8.96 11.35
N LEU A 274 -16.62 8.58 12.52
CA LEU A 274 -17.37 7.33 12.68
C LEU A 274 -18.91 7.49 12.64
N VAL A 275 -19.40 8.71 12.39
CA VAL A 275 -20.83 9.02 12.21
C VAL A 275 -21.08 9.49 10.79
#